data_AF-A0A947AEQ5-F1
#
_entry.id   AF-A0A947AEQ5-F1
#
_cell.length_a   1.000
_cell.length_b   1.000
_cell.length_c   1.000
_cell.angle_alpha   90.00
_cell.angle_beta   90.00
_cell.angle_gamma   90.00
#
_symmetry.space_group_name_H-M   'P 1'
#
loop_
_entity.id
_entity.type
_entity.pdbx_description
1 polymer ?
#
loop_
_entity_poly.entity_id
_entity_poly.type
_entity_poly.pdbx_seq_one_letter_code
_entity_poly.pdbx_strand_id
1 'polypeptide(L)'
;MSIISNQWHHVEQWFARRDWQPFEFQKDVWHAMSQGSSGLLHAPTGMGKTLAVWLGALARIQELPATSGLQIIWLTPLRALAVDTLKALKEPLEELAPHLMVQIRTGDTS
;
A
#
# COMPACT_ATOMS: atom_id res chain seq x y z
N MET A 1 -7.85 -7.15 -28.48
CA MET A 1 -6.57 -6.67 -27.93
C MET A 1 -6.90 -5.93 -26.65
N SER A 2 -6.89 -6.63 -25.52
CA SER A 2 -7.32 -6.04 -24.24
C SER A 2 -6.30 -5.00 -23.82
N ILE A 3 -6.68 -3.72 -23.81
CA ILE A 3 -5.93 -2.69 -23.11
C ILE A 3 -6.10 -3.06 -21.64
N ILE A 4 -5.13 -3.77 -21.07
CA ILE A 4 -5.03 -3.89 -19.62
C ILE A 4 -4.75 -2.46 -19.16
N SER A 5 -5.77 -1.78 -18.65
CA SER A 5 -5.55 -0.53 -17.92
C SER A 5 -4.51 -0.86 -16.85
N ASN A 6 -3.36 -0.19 -16.88
CA ASN A 6 -2.29 -0.47 -15.92
C ASN A 6 -2.78 0.08 -14.56
N GLN A 7 -3.44 -0.77 -13.76
CA GLN A 7 -4.23 -0.39 -12.58
C GLN A 7 -3.39 0.27 -11.44
N TRP A 8 -2.08 0.40 -11.63
CA TRP A 8 -1.13 1.05 -10.72
C TRP A 8 -0.27 2.11 -11.42
N HIS A 9 -0.71 2.67 -12.55
CA HIS A 9 0.06 3.70 -13.26
C HIS A 9 0.40 4.93 -12.37
N HIS A 10 -0.50 5.31 -11.48
CA HIS A 10 -0.27 6.38 -10.49
C HIS A 10 0.85 6.02 -9.50
N VAL A 11 1.02 4.74 -9.16
CA VAL A 11 2.14 4.25 -8.33
C VAL A 11 3.46 4.36 -9.11
N GLU A 12 3.49 3.94 -10.37
CA GLU A 12 4.71 4.07 -11.20
C GLU A 12 5.14 5.54 -11.35
N GLN A 13 4.19 6.45 -11.55
CA GLN A 13 4.48 7.88 -11.59
C GLN A 13 5.03 8.40 -10.25
N TRP A 14 4.51 7.90 -9.12
CA TRP A 14 4.98 8.28 -7.79
C TRP A 14 6.42 7.84 -7.53
N PHE A 15 6.82 6.66 -8.01
CA PHE A 15 8.22 6.23 -8.03
C PHE A 15 9.08 7.10 -8.95
N ALA A 16 8.62 7.37 -10.17
CA ALA A 16 9.38 8.14 -11.16
C ALA A 16 9.68 9.57 -10.68
N ARG A 17 8.74 10.24 -9.99
CA ARG A 17 8.95 11.58 -9.39
C ARG A 17 10.03 11.60 -8.30
N ARG A 18 10.41 10.44 -7.78
CA ARG A 18 11.43 10.27 -6.73
C ARG A 18 12.76 9.72 -7.29
N ASP A 19 12.88 9.60 -8.61
CA ASP A 19 13.99 8.91 -9.27
C ASP A 19 14.14 7.45 -8.79
N TRP A 20 13.05 6.83 -8.37
CA TRP A 20 13.03 5.45 -7.92
C TRP A 20 12.53 4.51 -9.02
N GLN A 21 13.00 3.27 -8.96
CA GLN A 21 12.50 2.17 -9.78
C GLN A 21 11.96 1.07 -8.87
N PRO A 22 10.73 0.58 -9.10
CA PRO A 22 10.21 -0.50 -8.30
C PRO A 22 10.91 -1.82 -8.62
N PHE A 23 11.15 -2.61 -7.58
CA PHE A 23 11.62 -3.98 -7.75
C PHE A 23 10.53 -4.85 -8.39
N GLU A 24 10.94 -5.90 -9.11
CA GLU A 24 10.01 -6.82 -9.79
C GLU A 24 8.99 -7.43 -8.82
N PHE A 25 9.42 -7.86 -7.63
CA PHE A 25 8.49 -8.43 -6.64
C PHE A 25 7.42 -7.41 -6.17
N GLN A 26 7.70 -6.10 -6.23
CA GLN A 26 6.71 -5.08 -5.88
C GLN A 26 5.62 -5.02 -6.96
N LYS A 27 6.03 -5.08 -8.23
CA LYS A 27 5.10 -5.16 -9.37
C LYS A 27 4.25 -6.44 -9.29
N ASP A 28 4.86 -7.58 -8.93
CA ASP A 28 4.14 -8.85 -8.74
C ASP A 28 3.05 -8.73 -7.66
N VAL A 29 3.36 -8.08 -6.53
CA VAL A 29 2.40 -7.80 -5.46
C VAL A 29 1.26 -6.93 -5.96
N TRP A 30 1.55 -5.84 -6.68
CA TRP A 30 0.52 -4.94 -7.21
C TRP A 30 -0.38 -5.66 -8.21
N HIS A 31 0.21 -6.49 -9.07
CA HIS A 31 -0.52 -7.35 -9.99
C HIS A 31 -1.47 -8.29 -9.25
N ALA A 32 -0.96 -9.08 -8.31
CA ALA A 32 -1.79 -10.00 -7.53
C ALA A 32 -2.93 -9.28 -6.78
N MET A 33 -2.65 -8.13 -6.16
CA MET A 33 -3.65 -7.35 -5.43
C MET A 33 -4.71 -6.75 -6.36
N SER A 34 -4.36 -6.28 -7.55
CA SER A 34 -5.35 -5.78 -8.54
C SER A 34 -6.39 -6.85 -8.91
N GLN A 35 -5.97 -8.11 -8.96
CA GLN A 35 -6.84 -9.25 -9.22
C GLN A 35 -7.65 -9.70 -7.99
N GLY A 36 -7.48 -9.04 -6.84
CA GLY A 36 -8.13 -9.41 -5.58
C GLY A 36 -7.57 -10.68 -4.94
N SER A 37 -6.34 -11.07 -5.30
CA SER A 37 -5.71 -12.27 -4.74
C SER A 37 -5.15 -12.02 -3.35
N SER A 38 -5.28 -13.00 -2.47
CA SER A 38 -4.57 -13.07 -1.18
C SER A 38 -3.19 -13.71 -1.37
N GLY A 39 -2.22 -13.37 -0.52
CA GLY A 39 -0.87 -13.96 -0.62
C GLY A 39 0.06 -13.63 0.56
N LEU A 40 1.25 -14.25 0.53
CA LEU A 40 2.34 -14.01 1.47
C LEU A 40 3.53 -13.40 0.73
N LEU A 41 3.93 -12.19 1.12
CA LEU A 41 5.15 -11.57 0.61
C LEU A 41 6.35 -12.01 1.45
N HIS A 42 7.28 -12.74 0.83
CA HIS A 42 8.58 -13.07 1.40
C HIS A 42 9.69 -12.40 0.59
N ALA A 43 10.37 -11.42 1.20
CA ALA A 43 11.51 -10.73 0.58
C ALA A 43 12.51 -10.28 1.66
N PRO A 44 13.78 -10.01 1.29
CA PRO A 44 14.81 -9.53 2.23
C PRO A 44 14.42 -8.23 2.95
N THR A 45 15.05 -7.96 4.10
CA THR A 45 14.94 -6.67 4.79
C THR A 45 15.54 -5.55 3.92
N GLY A 46 15.07 -4.32 4.10
CA GLY A 46 15.57 -3.15 3.35
C GLY A 46 15.08 -3.01 1.91
N MET A 47 14.34 -3.98 1.35
CA MET A 47 13.88 -3.91 -0.05
C MET A 47 12.49 -3.28 -0.25
N GLY A 48 11.93 -2.64 0.77
CA GLY A 48 10.65 -1.92 0.62
C GLY A 48 9.39 -2.81 0.58
N LYS A 49 9.37 -3.91 1.36
CA LYS A 49 8.17 -4.78 1.52
C LYS A 49 6.93 -4.02 1.97
N THR A 50 7.07 -3.10 2.92
CA THR A 50 5.97 -2.28 3.42
C THR A 50 5.36 -1.47 2.28
N LEU A 51 6.22 -0.82 1.48
CA LEU A 51 5.80 -0.03 0.33
C LEU A 51 5.17 -0.91 -0.76
N ALA A 52 5.68 -2.13 -0.98
CA ALA A 52 5.10 -3.09 -1.91
C ALA A 52 3.62 -3.37 -1.61
N VAL A 53 3.32 -3.77 -0.38
CA VAL A 53 1.95 -4.10 0.05
C VAL A 53 1.08 -2.85 0.14
N TRP A 54 1.63 -1.75 0.66
CA TRP A 54 0.85 -0.52 0.86
C TRP A 54 0.39 0.09 -0.45
N LEU A 55 1.30 0.23 -1.42
CA LEU A 55 0.97 0.82 -2.72
C LEU A 55 0.03 -0.09 -3.53
N GLY A 56 0.16 -1.41 -3.40
CA GLY A 56 -0.81 -2.35 -3.98
C GLY A 56 -2.20 -2.19 -3.38
N ALA A 57 -2.29 -1.95 -2.06
CA ALA A 57 -3.56 -1.71 -1.38
C ALA A 57 -4.20 -0.37 -1.81
N LEU A 58 -3.40 0.70 -1.90
CA LEU A 58 -3.86 2.02 -2.35
C LEU A 58 -4.28 2.02 -3.83
N ALA A 59 -3.58 1.28 -4.68
CA ALA A 59 -4.00 1.12 -6.08
C ALA A 59 -5.33 0.38 -6.15
N ARG A 60 -5.46 -0.74 -5.42
CA ARG A 60 -6.70 -1.52 -5.41
C ARG A 60 -7.90 -0.71 -4.92
N ILE A 61 -7.74 0.06 -3.85
CA ILE A 61 -8.89 0.73 -3.23
C ILE A 61 -9.48 1.84 -4.10
N GLN A 62 -8.65 2.47 -4.93
CA GLN A 62 -9.10 3.50 -5.86
C GLN A 62 -9.94 2.92 -7.01
N GLU A 63 -9.83 1.62 -7.28
CA GLU A 63 -10.65 0.90 -8.28
C GLU A 63 -11.97 0.37 -7.68
N LEU A 64 -12.10 0.35 -6.36
CA LEU A 64 -13.33 -0.07 -5.69
C LEU A 64 -14.31 1.12 -5.59
N PRO A 65 -15.63 0.86 -5.57
CA PRO A 65 -16.61 1.91 -5.30
C PRO A 65 -16.25 2.65 -4.01
N ALA A 66 -16.30 3.97 -4.04
CA ALA A 66 -16.03 4.78 -2.85
C ALA A 66 -17.01 4.37 -1.74
N THR A 67 -16.48 3.85 -0.63
CA THR A 67 -17.26 3.49 0.54
C THR A 67 -16.85 4.36 1.72
N SER A 68 -17.84 4.74 2.54
CA SER A 68 -17.57 5.38 3.83
C SER A 68 -17.16 4.32 4.84
N GLY A 69 -16.11 4.59 5.62
CA GLY A 69 -15.71 3.76 6.76
C GLY A 69 -14.40 3.02 6.56
N LEU A 70 -14.18 1.99 7.37
CA LEU A 70 -12.92 1.27 7.45
C LEU A 70 -12.63 0.52 6.14
N GLN A 71 -11.48 0.82 5.57
CA GLN A 71 -11.05 0.39 4.24
C GLN A 71 -9.97 -0.69 4.28
N ILE A 72 -8.94 -0.47 5.12
CA ILE A 72 -7.77 -1.35 5.25
C ILE A 72 -7.47 -1.51 6.73
N ILE A 73 -7.16 -2.74 7.15
CA ILE A 73 -6.63 -3.04 8.48
C ILE A 73 -5.19 -3.51 8.32
N TRP A 74 -4.25 -2.76 8.91
CA TRP A 74 -2.85 -3.17 9.01
C TRP A 74 -2.57 -3.71 10.41
N LEU A 75 -2.23 -5.01 10.50
CA LEU A 75 -1.94 -5.67 11.78
C LEU A 75 -0.43 -5.79 11.99
N THR A 76 0.05 -5.33 13.14
CA THR A 76 1.46 -5.47 13.54
C THR A 76 1.58 -6.23 14.86
N PRO A 77 2.57 -7.12 15.04
CA PRO A 77 2.77 -7.85 16.29
C PRO A 77 3.25 -6.98 17.46
N LEU A 78 3.81 -5.79 17.19
CA LEU A 78 4.41 -4.92 18.21
C LEU A 78 3.92 -3.48 18.06
N ARG A 79 3.70 -2.80 19.20
CA ARG A 79 3.32 -1.37 19.23
C ARG A 79 4.36 -0.46 18.56
N ALA A 80 5.65 -0.69 18.81
CA ALA A 80 6.71 0.09 18.18
C ALA A 80 6.65 -0.01 16.64
N LEU A 81 6.38 -1.22 16.12
CA LEU A 81 6.23 -1.44 14.69
C LEU A 81 4.99 -0.73 14.13
N ALA A 82 3.89 -0.64 14.89
CA ALA A 82 2.71 0.13 14.48
C ALA A 82 3.05 1.62 14.28
N VAL A 83 3.82 2.22 15.19
CA VAL A 83 4.24 3.63 15.12
C VAL A 83 5.14 3.88 13.91
N ASP A 84 6.13 3.02 13.67
CA ASP A 84 7.03 3.17 12.52
C ASP A 84 6.34 2.88 11.19
N THR A 85 5.42 1.91 11.18
CA THR A 85 4.56 1.65 10.02
C THR A 85 3.74 2.88 9.68
N LEU A 86 3.06 3.50 10.65
CA LEU A 86 2.25 4.71 10.42
C LEU A 86 3.04 5.81 9.69
N LYS A 87 4.30 6.05 10.08
CA LYS A 87 5.18 7.02 9.40
C LYS A 87 5.41 6.63 7.94
N ALA A 88 5.72 5.35 7.68
CA ALA A 88 5.97 4.84 6.33
C ALA A 88 4.73 4.86 5.43
N LEU A 89 3.52 4.73 6.00
CA LEU A 89 2.27 4.74 5.23
C LEU A 89 1.78 6.15 4.90
N LYS A 90 2.11 7.16 5.73
CA LYS A 90 1.58 8.54 5.60
C LYS A 90 1.96 9.23 4.29
N GLU A 91 3.25 9.29 3.97
CA GLU A 91 3.71 10.02 2.77
C GLU A 91 3.07 9.48 1.47
N PRO A 92 3.05 8.15 1.21
CA PRO A 92 2.37 7.63 0.03
C PRO A 92 0.85 7.88 0.06
N LEU A 93 0.22 7.83 1.24
CA LEU A 93 -1.21 8.09 1.37
C LEU A 93 -1.57 9.52 0.99
N GLU A 94 -0.83 10.49 1.52
CA GLU A 94 -1.08 11.92 1.30
C GLU A 94 -0.93 12.29 -0.19
N GLU A 95 -0.05 11.62 -0.93
CA GLU A 95 0.16 11.89 -2.35
C GLU A 95 -0.73 11.08 -3.30
N LEU A 96 -1.05 9.82 -2.95
CA LEU A 96 -1.77 8.92 -3.85
C LEU A 96 -3.27 8.82 -3.53
N ALA A 97 -3.66 9.02 -2.28
CA ALA A 97 -5.04 8.91 -1.85
C ALA A 97 -5.35 9.90 -0.70
N PRO A 98 -5.25 11.23 -0.95
CA PRO A 98 -5.40 12.28 0.05
C PRO A 98 -6.79 12.35 0.72
N HIS A 99 -7.78 11.65 0.14
CA HIS A 99 -9.14 11.55 0.69
C HIS A 99 -9.27 10.45 1.77
N LEU A 100 -8.26 9.60 1.94
CA LEU A 100 -8.21 8.57 2.95
C LEU A 100 -7.44 9.05 4.19
N MET A 101 -7.74 8.43 5.33
CA MET A 101 -7.04 8.68 6.59
C MET A 101 -6.39 7.39 7.08
N VAL A 102 -5.21 7.54 7.70
CA VAL A 102 -4.53 6.46 8.42
C VAL A 102 -4.49 6.79 9.92
N GLN A 103 -4.92 5.83 10.73
CA GLN A 103 -4.97 5.96 12.18
C GLN A 103 -4.35 4.71 12.82
N ILE A 104 -3.82 4.88 14.03
CA ILE A 104 -3.26 3.80 14.85
C ILE A 104 -4.21 3.54 16.02
N ARG A 105 -4.50 2.26 16.29
CA ARG A 105 -5.23 1.83 17.49
C ARG A 105 -4.42 0.76 18.20
N THR A 106 -3.99 1.06 19.41
CA THR A 106 -3.25 0.13 20.29
C THR A 106 -4.07 -0.12 21.54
N GLY A 107 -3.86 -1.28 22.19
CA GLY A 107 -4.62 -1.69 23.38
C GLY A 107 -4.32 -0.92 24.67
N ASP A 108 -3.82 0.31 24.59
CA ASP A 108 -3.71 1.17 25.77
C ASP A 108 -5.10 1.74 26.05
N THR A 109 -5.81 1.13 27.00
CA THR A 109 -7.04 1.68 27.57
C THR A 109 -6.73 3.02 28.22
N SER A 110 -7.37 4.09 27.76
CA SER A 110 -7.68 5.26 28.58
C SER A 110 -9.17 5.28 28.83
#